data_AF-A0A6F8T8C2-F1
#
_entry.id   AF-A0A6F8T8C2-F1
#
_cell.length_a   1.000
_cell.length_b   1.000
_cell.length_c   1.000
_cell.angle_alpha   90.00
_cell.angle_beta   90.00
_cell.angle_gamma   90.00
#
_symmetry.space_group_name_H-M   'P 1'
#
loop_
_entity.id
_entity.type
_entity.pdbx_description
1 polymer ?
#
loop_
_entity_poly.entity_id
_entity_poly.type
_entity_poly.pdbx_seq_one_letter_code
_entity_poly.pdbx_strand_id
1 'polypeptide(L)'
;MYLISKKGLHFLYTKRGTISQESDFIDGYDDWVSTKNWDAMKAAWMAVGKEQRDVPVHVANEYCRKDRSFDPTPQFNEDKFPRGLAFDNHHTNKGESWIPLVISDSSGLGVDLALVRLTAGAVGGGGLGVSRAWLVCDLAAISRLDEVRTLDLTQSRKNLEPTEPGLRIDNRIY
;
A
#
# COMPACT_ATOMS: atom_id res chain seq x y z
N MET A 1 9.21 17.82 -24.01
CA MET A 1 9.70 17.82 -22.62
C MET A 1 8.53 17.38 -21.74
N TYR A 2 8.42 16.08 -21.43
CA TYR A 2 7.24 15.55 -20.73
C TYR A 2 7.33 15.88 -19.23
N LEU A 3 6.40 16.69 -18.75
CA LEU A 3 6.09 16.84 -17.35
C LEU A 3 5.64 15.46 -16.85
N ILE A 4 6.54 14.76 -16.17
CA ILE A 4 6.11 13.73 -15.24
C ILE A 4 5.19 14.46 -14.26
N SER A 5 3.88 14.20 -14.33
CA SER A 5 2.94 14.77 -13.38
C SER A 5 3.48 14.46 -11.98
N LYS A 6 3.81 15.51 -11.20
CA LYS A 6 4.34 15.37 -9.85
C LYS A 6 3.50 14.42 -8.98
N LYS A 7 2.20 14.31 -9.29
CA LYS A 7 1.26 13.37 -8.68
C LYS A 7 1.62 11.90 -8.96
N GLY A 8 1.94 11.55 -10.21
CA GLY A 8 2.31 10.18 -10.61
C GLY A 8 3.63 9.71 -10.00
N LEU A 9 4.61 10.60 -9.86
CA LEU A 9 5.88 10.28 -9.19
C LEU A 9 5.69 10.10 -7.68
N HIS A 10 4.88 10.96 -7.05
CA HIS A 10 4.55 10.86 -5.63
C HIS A 10 3.84 9.54 -5.30
N PHE A 11 2.86 9.10 -6.10
CA PHE A 11 2.15 7.83 -5.87
C PHE A 11 3.05 6.59 -5.87
N LEU A 12 4.06 6.55 -6.75
CA LEU A 12 5.02 5.45 -6.80
C LEU A 12 6.01 5.50 -5.63
N TYR A 13 6.36 6.71 -5.18
CA TYR A 13 7.32 6.89 -4.10
C TYR A 13 6.76 6.40 -2.76
N THR A 14 5.52 6.76 -2.44
CA THR A 14 4.91 6.42 -1.15
C THR A 14 4.63 4.93 -0.98
N LYS A 15 4.23 4.27 -2.07
CA LYS A 15 4.03 2.81 -2.09
C LYS A 15 5.33 2.04 -1.89
N ARG A 16 6.43 2.55 -2.48
CA ARG A 16 7.77 1.98 -2.26
C ARG A 16 8.29 2.22 -0.84
N GLY A 17 7.88 3.33 -0.21
CA GLY A 17 8.13 3.57 1.21
C GLY A 17 7.56 2.47 2.09
N THR A 18 6.27 2.12 1.92
CA THR A 18 5.65 1.02 2.67
C THR A 18 6.36 -0.31 2.47
N ILE A 19 6.67 -0.68 1.22
CA ILE A 19 7.44 -1.90 0.88
C ILE A 19 8.79 -1.90 1.61
N SER A 20 9.50 -0.77 1.60
CA SER A 20 10.81 -0.65 2.27
C SER A 20 10.68 -0.87 3.78
N GLN A 21 9.73 -0.20 4.43
CA GLN A 21 9.60 -0.31 5.89
C GLN A 21 9.11 -1.69 6.33
N GLU A 22 8.24 -2.35 5.56
CA GLU A 22 7.86 -3.73 5.85
C GLU A 22 9.04 -4.70 5.69
N SER A 23 9.88 -4.51 4.66
CA SER A 23 11.12 -5.28 4.49
C SER A 23 12.08 -5.07 5.66
N ASP A 24 12.36 -3.83 6.03
CA ASP A 24 13.27 -3.49 7.14
C ASP A 24 12.78 -4.11 8.46
N PHE A 25 11.47 -4.11 8.70
CA PHE A 25 10.90 -4.76 9.87
C PHE A 25 11.11 -6.28 9.84
N ILE A 26 10.87 -6.93 8.70
CA ILE A 26 11.05 -8.39 8.53
C ILE A 26 12.51 -8.78 8.75
N ASP A 27 13.45 -7.99 8.22
CA ASP A 27 14.89 -8.24 8.29
C ASP A 27 15.42 -8.07 9.72
N GLY A 28 14.91 -7.09 10.47
CA GLY A 28 15.29 -6.86 11.87
C GLY A 28 14.60 -7.77 12.89
N TYR A 29 13.50 -8.43 12.51
CA TYR A 29 12.60 -9.12 13.45
C TYR A 29 13.30 -10.13 14.36
N ASP A 30 14.04 -11.07 13.78
CA ASP A 30 14.63 -12.20 14.52
C ASP A 30 15.70 -11.70 15.51
N ASP A 31 16.48 -10.68 15.12
CA ASP A 31 17.47 -10.04 15.99
C ASP A 31 16.80 -9.34 17.18
N TRP A 32 15.78 -8.52 16.93
CA TRP A 32 15.06 -7.82 18.01
C TRP A 32 14.38 -8.77 18.97
N VAL A 33 13.79 -9.86 18.48
CA VAL A 33 13.18 -10.89 19.32
C VAL A 33 14.24 -11.60 20.16
N SER A 34 15.36 -12.01 19.56
CA SER A 34 16.42 -12.74 20.27
C SER A 34 17.13 -11.89 21.33
N THR A 35 17.30 -10.59 21.05
CA THR A 35 17.94 -9.61 21.95
C THR A 35 16.94 -8.92 22.88
N LYS A 36 15.64 -9.19 22.74
CA LYS A 36 14.54 -8.52 23.46
C LYS A 36 14.52 -7.00 23.27
N ASN A 37 14.93 -6.53 22.10
CA ASN A 37 14.93 -5.11 21.74
C ASN A 37 13.54 -4.65 21.26
N TRP A 38 12.59 -4.66 22.20
CA TRP A 38 11.19 -4.32 21.96
C TRP A 38 10.97 -2.88 21.50
N ASP A 39 11.85 -1.97 21.93
CA ASP A 39 11.77 -0.56 21.54
C ASP A 39 12.17 -0.36 20.08
N ALA A 40 13.23 -1.02 19.60
CA ALA A 40 13.60 -0.97 18.18
C ALA A 40 12.51 -1.60 17.30
N MET A 41 11.98 -2.76 17.71
CA MET A 41 10.87 -3.40 17.00
C MET A 41 9.63 -2.50 16.94
N LYS A 42 9.26 -1.86 18.06
CA LYS A 42 8.14 -0.91 18.08
C LYS A 42 8.42 0.30 17.18
N ALA A 43 9.62 0.85 17.21
CA ALA A 43 9.99 1.98 16.37
C ALA A 43 9.92 1.63 14.88
N ALA A 44 10.40 0.45 14.48
CA ALA A 44 10.30 -0.06 13.12
C ALA A 44 8.82 -0.24 12.70
N TRP A 45 7.98 -0.79 13.58
CA TRP A 45 6.55 -0.94 13.28
C TRP A 45 5.84 0.41 13.10
N MET A 46 6.18 1.41 13.92
CA MET A 46 5.64 2.76 13.73
C MET A 46 6.13 3.40 12.44
N ALA A 47 7.33 3.06 11.96
CA ALA A 47 7.81 3.51 10.65
C ALA A 47 6.96 2.91 9.51
N VAL A 48 6.58 1.63 9.59
CA VAL A 48 5.58 1.04 8.66
C VAL A 48 4.28 1.84 8.68
N GLY A 49 3.74 2.10 9.87
CA GLY A 49 2.50 2.84 10.03
C GLY A 49 2.56 4.27 9.48
N LYS A 50 3.73 4.92 9.54
CA LYS A 50 3.92 6.26 8.95
C LYS A 50 3.81 6.22 7.43
N GLU A 51 4.48 5.28 6.77
CA GLU A 51 4.37 5.13 5.31
C GLU A 51 2.95 4.73 4.89
N GLN A 52 2.26 3.92 5.69
CA GLN A 52 0.85 3.57 5.46
C GLN A 52 -0.07 4.80 5.44
N ARG A 53 0.22 5.88 6.19
CA ARG A 53 -0.61 7.11 6.17
C ARG A 53 -0.76 7.69 4.78
N ASP A 54 0.32 7.62 4.00
CA ASP A 54 0.47 8.39 2.78
C ASP A 54 0.20 7.51 1.53
N VAL A 55 -0.19 6.24 1.70
CA VAL A 55 -0.48 5.36 0.57
C VAL A 55 -1.67 5.88 -0.24
N PRO A 56 -1.69 5.64 -1.56
CA PRO A 56 -2.84 5.98 -2.38
C PRO A 56 -4.12 5.28 -1.90
N VAL A 57 -5.28 5.94 -2.05
CA VAL A 57 -6.59 5.38 -1.64
C VAL A 57 -6.86 3.98 -2.20
N HIS A 58 -6.37 3.67 -3.40
CA HIS A 58 -6.56 2.34 -3.98
C HIS A 58 -5.75 1.26 -3.24
N VAL A 59 -4.61 1.59 -2.64
CA VAL A 59 -3.84 0.67 -1.79
C VAL A 59 -4.55 0.49 -0.45
N ALA A 60 -4.98 1.59 0.19
CA ALA A 60 -5.76 1.53 1.42
C ALA A 60 -7.03 0.68 1.26
N ASN A 61 -7.72 0.81 0.11
CA ASN A 61 -8.86 -0.02 -0.24
C ASN A 61 -8.52 -1.52 -0.29
N GLU A 62 -7.34 -1.90 -0.80
CA GLU A 62 -6.93 -3.31 -0.81
C GLU A 62 -6.62 -3.83 0.59
N TYR A 63 -6.05 -3.02 1.48
CA TYR A 63 -5.90 -3.41 2.89
C TYR A 63 -7.27 -3.55 3.59
N CYS A 64 -8.16 -2.58 3.43
CA CYS A 64 -9.46 -2.55 4.11
C CYS A 64 -10.54 -3.45 3.47
N ARG A 65 -10.19 -4.17 2.39
CA ARG A 65 -11.10 -5.09 1.72
C ARG A 65 -11.47 -6.24 2.68
N LYS A 66 -12.69 -6.77 2.57
CA LYS A 66 -13.22 -7.81 3.49
C LYS A 66 -13.45 -9.18 2.85
N ASP A 67 -13.47 -9.25 1.52
CA ASP A 67 -13.84 -10.46 0.76
C ASP A 67 -12.64 -11.34 0.37
N ARG A 68 -11.40 -10.96 0.73
CA ARG A 68 -10.19 -11.77 0.49
C ARG A 68 -9.09 -11.50 1.51
N SER A 69 -8.10 -12.38 1.61
CA SER A 69 -6.86 -12.15 2.35
C SER A 69 -5.72 -11.65 1.43
N PHE A 70 -4.55 -11.35 1.99
CA PHE A 70 -3.26 -11.27 1.29
C PHE A 70 -2.52 -12.61 1.22
N ASP A 71 -2.97 -13.64 1.94
CA ASP A 71 -2.53 -15.01 1.79
C ASP A 71 -3.68 -15.92 1.32
N PRO A 72 -3.59 -16.57 0.14
CA PRO A 72 -2.48 -16.49 -0.82
C PRO A 72 -2.36 -15.11 -1.50
N THR A 73 -1.16 -14.81 -2.01
CA THR A 73 -0.87 -13.53 -2.69
C THR A 73 -1.87 -13.26 -3.82
N PRO A 74 -2.66 -12.17 -3.74
CA PRO A 74 -3.68 -11.85 -4.72
C PRO A 74 -3.07 -11.48 -6.07
N GLN A 75 -3.80 -11.74 -7.14
CA GLN A 75 -3.40 -11.32 -8.48
C GLN A 75 -3.82 -9.88 -8.82
N PHE A 76 -4.72 -9.28 -8.02
CA PHE A 76 -5.23 -7.91 -8.18
C PHE A 76 -5.84 -7.61 -9.57
N ASN A 77 -6.45 -8.64 -10.16
CA ASN A 77 -7.06 -8.62 -11.49
C ASN A 77 -8.60 -8.70 -11.44
N GLU A 78 -9.20 -8.43 -10.28
CA GLU A 78 -10.64 -8.47 -10.12
C GLU A 78 -11.31 -7.25 -10.77
N ASP A 79 -12.45 -7.47 -11.43
CA ASP A 79 -13.22 -6.39 -12.07
C ASP A 79 -13.77 -5.36 -11.06
N LYS A 80 -13.96 -5.80 -9.81
CA LYS A 80 -14.53 -4.98 -8.74
C LYS A 80 -13.43 -4.43 -7.85
N PHE A 81 -13.32 -3.10 -7.86
CA PHE A 81 -12.52 -2.37 -6.90
C PHE A 81 -13.26 -2.23 -5.56
N PRO A 82 -12.66 -2.66 -4.46
CA PRO A 82 -13.21 -2.45 -3.13
C PRO A 82 -13.20 -0.95 -2.82
N ARG A 83 -14.24 -0.47 -2.12
CA ARG A 83 -14.35 0.92 -1.65
C ARG A 83 -14.42 1.01 -0.12
N GLY A 84 -14.00 -0.05 0.56
CA GLY A 84 -13.95 -0.08 2.02
C GLY A 84 -12.65 0.56 2.49
N LEU A 85 -12.75 1.47 3.47
CA LEU A 85 -11.60 2.13 4.10
C LEU A 85 -11.61 1.94 5.62
N ALA A 86 -12.43 1.00 6.11
CA ALA A 86 -12.46 0.65 7.52
C ALA A 86 -11.53 -0.52 7.81
N PHE A 87 -10.80 -0.46 8.91
CA PHE A 87 -9.97 -1.54 9.46
C PHE A 87 -10.38 -1.80 10.91
N ASP A 88 -10.08 -2.99 11.42
CA ASP A 88 -10.36 -3.34 12.81
C ASP A 88 -9.15 -2.96 13.68
N ASN A 89 -9.33 -2.01 14.60
CA ASN A 89 -8.29 -1.65 15.55
C ASN A 89 -8.35 -2.58 16.76
N HIS A 90 -7.36 -3.47 16.92
CA HIS A 90 -7.33 -4.42 18.04
C HIS A 90 -7.07 -3.76 19.40
N HIS A 91 -6.47 -2.56 19.45
CA HIS A 91 -6.30 -1.86 20.72
C HIS A 91 -7.62 -1.35 21.26
N THR A 92 -8.49 -0.84 20.39
CA THR A 92 -9.79 -0.26 20.78
C THR A 92 -10.95 -1.24 20.65
N ASN A 93 -10.72 -2.39 19.99
CA ASN A 93 -11.73 -3.36 19.58
C ASN A 93 -12.86 -2.73 18.75
N LYS A 94 -12.52 -1.76 17.89
CA LYS A 94 -13.48 -1.03 17.06
C LYS A 94 -13.06 -1.01 15.60
N GLY A 95 -14.05 -0.95 14.71
CA GLY A 95 -13.84 -0.56 13.32
C GLY A 95 -13.50 0.93 13.25
N GLU A 96 -12.32 1.26 12.75
CA GLU A 96 -11.85 2.62 12.54
C GLU A 96 -11.68 2.89 11.05
N SER A 97 -11.83 4.15 10.64
CA SER A 97 -11.67 4.54 9.24
C SER A 97 -10.24 4.99 8.98
N TRP A 98 -9.61 4.45 7.94
CA TRP A 98 -8.36 4.97 7.40
C TRP A 98 -8.56 6.37 6.81
N ILE A 99 -9.71 6.62 6.17
CA ILE A 99 -10.05 7.93 5.58
C ILE A 99 -11.45 8.39 6.03
N PRO A 100 -11.62 9.64 6.52
CA PRO A 100 -10.57 10.62 6.77
C PRO A 100 -9.59 10.12 7.84
N LEU A 101 -8.30 10.33 7.60
CA LEU A 101 -7.25 9.89 8.50
C LEU A 101 -7.23 10.80 9.73
N VAL A 102 -7.64 10.27 10.87
CA VAL A 102 -7.61 10.99 12.15
C VAL A 102 -6.37 10.54 12.91
N ILE A 103 -5.41 11.44 13.09
CA ILE A 103 -4.19 11.21 13.87
C ILE A 103 -4.14 12.27 14.96
N SER A 104 -3.87 11.83 16.18
CA SER A 104 -3.50 12.71 17.30
C SER A 104 -2.04 12.47 17.69
N ASP A 105 -1.52 13.29 18.60
CA ASP A 105 -0.17 13.09 19.15
C ASP A 105 -0.03 11.75 19.89
N SER A 106 -1.13 11.11 20.27
CA SER A 106 -1.15 9.89 21.08
C SER A 106 -1.76 8.66 20.39
N SER A 107 -2.40 8.82 19.22
CA SER A 107 -3.06 7.71 18.55
C SER A 107 -3.19 7.87 17.04
N GLY A 108 -3.13 6.75 16.32
CA GLY A 108 -3.30 6.64 14.89
C GLY A 108 -2.16 5.85 14.23
N LEU A 109 -2.32 5.59 12.92
CA LEU A 109 -1.31 4.92 12.10
C LEU A 109 0.05 5.57 12.31
N GLY A 110 1.10 4.81 12.58
CA GLY A 110 2.47 5.31 12.82
C GLY A 110 2.68 6.12 14.11
N VAL A 111 1.68 6.21 14.99
CA VAL A 111 1.81 6.77 16.35
C VAL A 111 1.79 5.65 17.38
N ASP A 112 0.71 4.87 17.41
CA ASP A 112 0.49 3.75 18.33
C ASP A 112 0.21 2.42 17.62
N LEU A 113 -0.11 2.44 16.32
CA LEU A 113 -0.41 1.24 15.54
C LEU A 113 0.08 1.32 14.09
N ALA A 114 0.22 0.17 13.44
CA ALA A 114 0.22 0.05 11.98
C ALA A 114 -0.65 -1.16 11.60
N LEU A 115 -0.92 -1.32 10.31
CA LEU A 115 -1.86 -2.31 9.80
C LEU A 115 -1.12 -3.51 9.22
N VAL A 116 -1.72 -4.67 9.43
CA VAL A 116 -1.34 -5.93 8.76
C VAL A 116 -2.61 -6.64 8.27
N ARG A 117 -2.51 -7.47 7.23
CA ARG A 117 -3.66 -8.16 6.66
C ARG A 117 -3.41 -9.65 6.39
N LEU A 118 -3.69 -10.47 7.39
CA LEU A 118 -3.63 -11.93 7.25
C LEU A 118 -4.98 -12.60 6.94
N THR A 119 -6.10 -12.02 7.38
CA THR A 119 -7.42 -12.64 7.27
C THR A 119 -8.39 -11.72 6.51
N ALA A 120 -9.68 -12.06 6.50
CA ALA A 120 -10.72 -11.19 5.95
C ALA A 120 -10.83 -9.88 6.77
N GLY A 121 -10.02 -8.89 6.42
CA GLY A 121 -9.97 -7.57 7.05
C GLY A 121 -8.56 -7.16 7.46
N ALA A 122 -8.26 -5.86 7.34
CA ALA A 122 -7.04 -5.28 7.92
C ALA A 122 -7.19 -5.12 9.43
N VAL A 123 -6.11 -5.41 10.15
CA VAL A 123 -6.04 -5.31 11.60
C VAL A 123 -4.96 -4.31 11.99
N GLY A 124 -5.33 -3.35 12.84
CA GLY A 124 -4.39 -2.44 13.48
C GLY A 124 -3.84 -3.02 14.77
N GLY A 125 -2.52 -3.13 14.86
CA GLY A 125 -1.81 -3.66 16.04
C GLY A 125 -0.59 -2.84 16.39
N GLY A 126 -0.10 -2.99 17.62
CA GLY A 126 1.17 -2.42 18.08
C GLY A 126 2.34 -3.33 17.71
N GLY A 127 3.57 -2.82 17.79
CA GLY A 127 4.75 -3.53 17.26
C GLY A 127 5.01 -4.90 17.88
N LEU A 128 4.58 -5.13 19.13
CA LEU A 128 4.79 -6.39 19.84
C LEU A 128 3.75 -7.46 19.52
N GLY A 129 2.65 -7.10 18.86
CA GLY A 129 1.55 -8.01 18.54
C GLY A 129 1.60 -8.60 17.14
N VAL A 130 2.60 -8.21 16.33
CA VAL A 130 2.65 -8.55 14.91
C VAL A 130 3.69 -9.63 14.66
N SER A 131 3.30 -10.68 13.94
CA SER A 131 4.20 -11.78 13.59
C SER A 131 4.96 -11.48 12.29
N ARG A 132 6.21 -11.93 12.20
CA ARG A 132 7.03 -11.86 10.98
C ARG A 132 6.33 -12.51 9.79
N ALA A 133 5.68 -13.65 10.01
CA ALA A 133 5.00 -14.39 8.95
C ALA A 133 3.86 -13.58 8.31
N TRP A 134 3.15 -12.77 9.10
CA TRP A 134 2.06 -11.95 8.58
C TRP A 134 2.60 -10.82 7.69
N LEU A 135 3.69 -10.19 8.11
CA LEU A 135 4.35 -9.16 7.30
C LEU A 135 4.94 -9.69 6.00
N VAL A 136 5.45 -10.93 5.99
CA VAL A 136 5.92 -11.55 4.74
C VAL A 136 4.79 -11.68 3.73
N CYS A 137 3.58 -12.00 4.19
CA CYS A 137 2.40 -12.08 3.32
C CYS A 137 1.95 -10.70 2.84
N ASP A 138 1.94 -9.71 3.74
CA ASP A 138 1.65 -8.31 3.39
C ASP A 138 2.62 -7.79 2.36
N LEU A 139 3.93 -7.91 2.60
CA LEU A 139 4.99 -7.49 1.71
C LEU A 139 4.82 -8.09 0.32
N ALA A 140 4.60 -9.42 0.23
CA ALA A 140 4.35 -10.09 -1.04
C ALA A 140 3.14 -9.52 -1.78
N ALA A 141 2.03 -9.25 -1.07
CA ALA A 141 0.82 -8.69 -1.64
C ALA A 141 0.99 -7.24 -2.09
N ILE A 142 1.62 -6.38 -1.28
CA ILE A 142 1.83 -4.98 -1.65
C ILE A 142 2.88 -4.82 -2.74
N SER A 143 3.90 -5.69 -2.80
CA SER A 143 4.86 -5.76 -3.91
C SER A 143 4.21 -6.28 -5.18
N ARG A 144 3.25 -7.20 -5.10
CA ARG A 144 2.48 -7.62 -6.27
C ARG A 144 1.53 -6.53 -6.77
N LEU A 145 0.85 -5.85 -5.85
CA LEU A 145 0.02 -4.68 -6.16
C LEU A 145 0.87 -3.55 -6.77
N ASP A 146 2.07 -3.32 -6.22
CA ASP A 146 3.31 -2.88 -6.89
C ASP A 146 3.30 -2.83 -8.42
N GLU A 147 3.69 -3.99 -8.91
CA GLU A 147 3.85 -4.38 -10.30
C GLU A 147 2.56 -4.17 -11.08
N VAL A 148 1.42 -4.68 -10.59
CA VAL A 148 0.14 -4.63 -11.33
C VAL A 148 -0.25 -3.19 -11.62
N ARG A 149 -0.23 -2.31 -10.61
CA ARG A 149 -0.62 -0.91 -10.82
C ARG A 149 0.39 -0.13 -11.66
N THR A 150 1.66 -0.49 -11.61
CA THR A 150 2.69 0.08 -12.49
C THR A 150 2.46 -0.32 -13.95
N LEU A 151 2.08 -1.57 -14.19
CA LEU A 151 1.74 -2.07 -15.53
C LEU A 151 0.46 -1.40 -16.05
N ASP A 152 -0.60 -1.33 -15.23
CA ASP A 152 -1.87 -0.67 -15.58
C ASP A 152 -1.65 0.79 -15.97
N LEU A 153 -0.83 1.52 -15.21
CA LEU A 153 -0.48 2.92 -15.49
C LEU A 153 0.32 3.05 -16.78
N THR A 154 1.26 2.14 -17.03
CA THR A 154 2.05 2.13 -18.26
C THR A 154 1.17 1.86 -19.48
N GLN A 155 0.27 0.88 -19.39
CA GLN A 155 -0.67 0.57 -20.48
C GLN A 155 -1.65 1.72 -20.72
N SER A 156 -2.20 2.30 -19.65
CA SER A 156 -3.11 3.44 -19.74
C SER A 156 -2.43 4.63 -20.42
N ARG A 157 -1.15 4.88 -20.14
CA ARG A 157 -0.37 5.92 -20.83
C ARG A 157 -0.25 5.64 -22.32
N LYS A 158 0.12 4.44 -22.73
CA LYS A 158 0.20 4.05 -24.15
C LYS A 158 -1.13 4.25 -24.87
N ASN A 159 -2.24 3.91 -24.22
CA ASN A 159 -3.58 4.08 -24.80
C ASN A 159 -4.00 5.56 -24.94
N LEU A 160 -3.41 6.45 -24.13
CA LEU A 160 -3.69 7.89 -24.13
C LEU A 160 -2.67 8.69 -24.97
N GLU A 161 -1.61 8.06 -25.46
CA GLU A 161 -0.72 8.70 -26.42
C GLU A 161 -1.50 8.96 -27.71
N PRO A 162 -1.45 10.19 -28.26
CA PRO A 162 -2.17 10.50 -29.49
C PRO A 162 -1.71 9.56 -30.61
N THR A 163 -2.63 8.84 -31.23
CA THR A 163 -2.38 8.30 -32.56
C THR A 163 -2.21 9.50 -33.48
N GLU A 164 -1.01 9.74 -34.00
CA GLU A 164 -0.80 10.79 -35.01
C GLU A 164 -1.84 10.60 -36.13
N PRO A 165 -2.71 11.59 -36.40
CA PRO A 165 -3.48 11.56 -37.63
C PRO A 165 -2.46 11.76 -38.75
N GLY A 166 -2.23 10.71 -39.53
CA GLY A 166 -1.44 10.79 -40.75
C GLY A 166 -2.01 11.92 -41.61
N LEU A 167 -1.25 13.01 -41.72
CA LEU A 167 -1.46 14.03 -42.74
C LEU A 167 -1.23 13.36 -44.09
N ARG A 168 -2.32 12.85 -44.68
CA ARG A 168 -2.36 12.50 -46.09
C ARG A 168 -3.41 13.37 -46.76
N ILE A 169 -3.03 14.63 -47.00
CA ILE A 169 -3.71 15.47 -47.98
C ILE A 169 -2.95 15.28 -49.29
N ASP A 170 -3.37 14.26 -50.05
CA ASP A 170 -2.94 14.04 -51.42
C ASP A 170 -3.60 15.12 -52.31
N ASN A 171 -3.06 16.34 -52.34
CA ASN A 171 -3.46 17.34 -53.32
C ASN A 171 -2.78 17.04 -54.67
N ARG A 172 -3.37 16.12 -55.44
CA ARG A 172 -3.19 16.06 -56.89
C ARG A 172 -4.03 17.15 -57.55
N ILE A 173 -3.30 18.09 -58.16
CA ILE A 173 -3.57 18.89 -59.37
C ILE A 173 -4.93 18.64 -60.04
N TYR A 174 -5.73 19.72 -60.20
CA TYR A 174 -6.23 20.20 -61.49
C TYR A 174 -6.26 21.72 -61.49
#